data_AF-A0A1S8T7G8-F1
#
_entry.id   AF-A0A1S8T7G8-F1
#
_cell.length_a   1.000
_cell.length_b   1.000
_cell.length_c   1.000
_cell.angle_alpha   90.00
_cell.angle_beta   90.00
_cell.angle_gamma   90.00
#
_symmetry.space_group_name_H-M   'P 1'
#
loop_
_entity.id
_entity.type
_entity.pdbx_description
1 polymer ?
#
loop_
_entity_poly.entity_id
_entity_poly.type
_entity_poly.pdbx_seq_one_letter_code
_entity_poly.pdbx_strand_id
1 'polypeptide(L)'
;MNHTGKLLSVTKMPDQKKVAEFGVEARYVRGCISPEALHSIINLYADKKLIINVNKIYPFTLDEIRNSYKDFENDPNHGKRII
;
A
#
# COMPACT_ATOMS: atom_id res chain seq x y z
N MET A 1 20.10 7.12 22.44
CA MET A 1 18.88 7.95 22.40
C MET A 1 17.73 7.03 22.08
N ASN A 2 16.68 6.97 22.92
CA ASN A 2 15.47 6.21 22.61
C ASN A 2 14.65 7.01 21.61
N HIS A 3 14.65 6.58 20.34
CA HIS A 3 13.77 7.15 19.33
C HIS A 3 12.31 6.90 19.74
N THR A 4 11.55 7.96 20.02
CA THR A 4 10.18 7.86 20.54
C THR A 4 9.14 7.58 19.44
N GLY A 5 9.50 7.72 18.17
CA GLY A 5 8.63 7.44 17.02
C GLY A 5 9.30 6.59 15.94
N LYS A 6 8.49 5.77 15.25
CA LYS A 6 8.91 4.95 14.10
C LYS A 6 8.15 5.36 12.84
N LEU A 7 8.89 5.63 11.77
CA LEU A 7 8.37 5.91 10.43
C LEU A 7 8.70 4.74 9.51
N LEU A 8 7.69 4.11 8.94
CA LEU A 8 7.85 3.10 7.90
C LEU A 8 7.32 3.67 6.59
N SER A 9 8.19 3.82 5.61
CA SER A 9 7.82 4.27 4.27
C SER A 9 7.83 3.08 3.31
N VAL A 10 6.76 2.94 2.52
CA VAL A 10 6.62 1.89 1.50
C VAL A 10 6.76 2.42 0.07
N THR A 11 6.87 3.74 -0.10
CA THR A 11 6.90 4.40 -1.42
C THR A 11 8.26 5.04 -1.73
N LYS A 12 8.94 5.60 -0.73
CA LYS A 12 10.20 6.33 -0.93
C LYS A 12 11.13 6.21 0.28
N MET A 13 12.44 6.25 0.02
CA MET A 13 13.44 6.34 1.09
C MET A 13 13.22 7.62 1.93
N PRO A 14 13.13 7.52 3.27
CA PRO A 14 13.05 8.68 4.16
C PRO A 14 14.33 9.54 4.10
N ASP A 15 14.17 10.86 4.22
CA ASP A 15 15.27 11.81 4.31
C ASP A 15 15.98 11.69 5.67
N GLN A 16 17.23 11.21 5.66
CA GLN A 16 18.00 10.94 6.87
C GLN A 16 18.30 12.19 7.69
N LYS A 17 18.40 13.38 7.06
CA LYS A 17 18.66 14.63 7.80
C LYS A 17 17.48 14.99 8.69
N LYS A 18 16.26 14.89 8.14
CA LYS A 18 15.02 15.13 8.90
C LYS A 18 14.80 14.07 9.97
N VAL A 19 15.10 12.82 9.67
CA VAL A 19 14.98 11.71 10.64
C VAL A 19 15.83 11.97 11.88
N ALA A 20 17.07 12.44 11.69
CA ALA A 20 17.96 12.83 12.78
C ALA A 20 17.45 14.08 13.53
N GLU A 21 17.00 15.11 12.80
CA GLU A 21 16.44 16.34 13.36
C GLU A 21 15.25 16.06 14.29
N PHE A 22 14.32 15.21 13.85
CA PHE A 22 13.13 14.84 14.63
C PHE A 22 13.39 13.71 15.63
N GLY A 23 14.59 13.13 15.67
CA GLY A 23 14.94 12.06 16.60
C GLY A 23 14.12 10.78 16.43
N VAL A 24 13.59 10.51 15.23
CA VAL A 24 12.75 9.33 14.94
C VAL A 24 13.56 8.20 14.30
N GLU A 25 13.07 6.97 14.39
CA GLU A 25 13.59 5.85 13.62
C GLU A 25 12.81 5.75 12.30
N ALA A 26 13.47 5.85 11.16
CA ALA A 26 12.82 5.72 9.87
C ALA A 26 13.41 4.62 9.02
N ARG A 27 12.55 3.77 8.43
CA ARG A 27 12.96 2.69 7.53
C ARG A 27 12.13 2.72 6.26
N TYR A 28 12.79 2.40 5.15
CA TYR A 28 12.12 2.07 3.91
C TYR A 28 11.85 0.56 3.87
N VAL A 29 10.60 0.17 3.65
CA VAL A 29 10.18 -1.23 3.56
C VAL A 29 9.64 -1.46 2.16
N ARG A 30 10.39 -2.21 1.35
CA ARG A 30 9.89 -2.68 0.06
C ARG A 30 8.83 -3.75 0.33
N GLY A 31 7.69 -3.68 -0.35
CA GLY A 31 6.53 -4.57 -0.14
C GLY A 31 6.73 -6.05 -0.48
N CYS A 32 7.95 -6.57 -0.43
CA CYS A 32 8.23 -8.00 -0.52
C CYS A 32 7.86 -8.63 0.83
N ILE A 33 6.69 -9.24 0.89
CA ILE A 33 6.23 -10.02 2.05
C ILE A 33 6.74 -11.45 1.94
N SER A 34 7.11 -12.06 3.07
CA SER A 34 7.41 -13.48 3.09
C SER A 34 6.14 -14.30 2.78
N PRO A 35 6.27 -15.54 2.31
CA PRO A 35 5.12 -16.42 2.07
C PRO A 35 4.20 -16.55 3.29
N GLU A 36 4.77 -16.61 4.49
CA GLU A 36 4.03 -16.73 5.76
C GLU A 36 3.19 -15.48 6.05
N ALA A 37 3.77 -14.30 5.79
CA ALA A 37 3.06 -13.03 5.93
C ALA A 37 1.93 -12.92 4.90
N LEU A 38 2.15 -13.35 3.65
CA LEU A 38 1.11 -13.42 2.63
C LEU A 38 -0.05 -14.32 3.05
N HIS A 39 0.24 -15.54 3.51
CA HIS A 39 -0.78 -16.48 3.97
C HIS A 39 -1.58 -15.91 5.15
N SER A 40 -0.91 -15.25 6.09
CA SER A 40 -1.56 -14.60 7.24
C SER A 40 -2.51 -13.49 6.80
N ILE A 41 -2.11 -12.66 5.82
CA ILE A 41 -2.97 -11.61 5.26
C ILE A 41 -4.19 -12.19 4.54
N ILE A 42 -4.00 -13.26 3.75
CA ILE A 42 -5.10 -13.97 3.08
C ILE A 42 -6.09 -14.52 4.12
N ASN A 43 -5.60 -15.11 5.21
CA ASN A 43 -6.45 -15.64 6.28
C ASN A 43 -7.25 -14.52 6.95
N LEU A 44 -6.65 -13.34 7.20
CA LEU A 44 -7.38 -12.19 7.73
C LEU A 44 -8.52 -11.75 6.81
N TYR A 45 -8.29 -11.78 5.50
CA TYR A 45 -9.32 -11.46 4.51
C TYR A 45 -10.44 -12.52 4.48
N ALA A 46 -10.08 -13.81 4.43
CA ALA A 46 -11.03 -14.93 4.43
C ALA A 46 -11.90 -14.96 5.70
N ASP A 47 -11.31 -14.66 6.85
CA ASP A 47 -11.98 -14.55 8.15
C ASP A 47 -12.84 -13.28 8.30
N LYS A 48 -12.90 -12.42 7.28
CA LYS A 48 -13.57 -11.10 7.32
C LYS A 48 -13.01 -10.13 8.37
N LYS A 49 -11.80 -10.37 8.86
CA LYS A 49 -11.06 -9.47 9.79
C LYS A 49 -10.33 -8.35 9.05
N LEU A 50 -10.05 -8.55 7.77
CA LEU A 50 -9.52 -7.53 6.87
C LEU A 50 -10.58 -7.22 5.79
N ILE A 51 -11.08 -6.00 5.80
CA ILE A 51 -12.00 -5.50 4.77
C ILE A 51 -11.19 -4.70 3.75
N ILE A 52 -11.21 -5.15 2.49
CA ILE A 52 -10.59 -4.42 1.39
C ILE A 52 -11.69 -3.62 0.70
N ASN A 53 -11.56 -2.29 0.71
CA ASN A 53 -12.44 -1.43 -0.07
C ASN A 53 -12.08 -1.55 -1.56
N VAL A 54 -12.90 -2.29 -2.31
CA VAL A 54 -12.79 -2.36 -3.77
C VAL A 54 -13.80 -1.39 -4.35
N ASN A 55 -13.32 -0.29 -4.94
CA ASN A 55 -14.19 0.77 -5.46
C ASN A 55 -14.63 0.52 -6.91
N LYS A 56 -13.86 -0.24 -7.69
CA LYS A 56 -14.21 -0.57 -9.07
C LYS A 56 -13.56 -1.88 -9.53
N ILE A 57 -14.32 -2.66 -10.28
CA ILE A 57 -13.86 -3.89 -10.95
C ILE A 57 -14.05 -3.67 -12.44
N TYR A 58 -12.98 -3.82 -13.20
CA TYR A 58 -12.93 -3.70 -14.66
C TYR A 58 -12.90 -5.11 -15.25
N PRO A 59 -13.77 -5.43 -16.23
CA PRO A 59 -13.61 -6.64 -17.02
C PRO A 59 -12.26 -6.66 -17.74
N PHE A 60 -11.68 -7.84 -17.95
CA PHE A 60 -10.42 -7.99 -18.67
C PHE A 60 -10.61 -7.85 -20.19
N THR A 61 -10.90 -6.62 -20.65
CA THR A 61 -11.02 -6.24 -22.06
C THR A 61 -10.13 -5.04 -22.36
N LEU A 62 -9.75 -4.86 -23.62
CA LEU A 62 -8.86 -3.77 -24.03
C LEU A 62 -9.40 -2.38 -23.67
N ASP A 63 -10.71 -2.17 -23.85
CA ASP A 63 -11.34 -0.89 -23.56
C ASP A 63 -11.42 -0.63 -22.05
N GLU A 64 -11.70 -1.65 -21.26
CA GLU A 64 -11.76 -1.54 -19.81
C GLU A 64 -10.37 -1.35 -19.19
N ILE A 65 -9.32 -1.93 -19.77
CA ILE A 65 -7.94 -1.64 -19.40
C ILE A 65 -7.63 -0.15 -19.65
N ARG A 66 -8.01 0.40 -20.81
CA ARG A 66 -7.82 1.84 -21.10
C ARG A 66 -8.61 2.72 -20.14
N ASN A 67 -9.84 2.35 -19.82
CA ASN A 67 -10.68 3.07 -18.87
C ASN A 67 -10.07 3.04 -17.46
N SER A 68 -9.54 1.89 -17.02
CA SER A 68 -8.90 1.77 -15.71
C SER A 68 -7.70 2.70 -15.53
N TYR A 69 -6.93 2.92 -16.61
CA TYR A 69 -5.80 3.83 -16.62
C TYR A 69 -6.26 5.29 -16.55
N LYS A 70 -7.24 5.69 -17.39
CA LYS A 70 -7.81 7.05 -17.35
C LYS A 70 -8.40 7.37 -15.98
N ASP A 71 -9.12 6.44 -15.39
CA ASP A 71 -9.71 6.63 -14.06
C ASP A 71 -8.60 6.77 -13.00
N PHE A 72 -7.46 6.09 -13.17
CA PHE A 72 -6.31 6.21 -12.25
C PHE A 72 -5.67 7.60 -12.27
N GLU A 73 -5.58 8.22 -13.42
CA GLU A 73 -5.03 9.58 -13.54
C GLU A 73 -5.98 10.66 -13.03
N ASN A 74 -7.29 10.47 -13.21
CA ASN A 74 -8.27 11.54 -13.02
C ASN A 74 -9.03 11.51 -11.69
N ASP A 75 -9.08 10.38 -10.99
CA ASP A 75 -9.88 10.22 -9.77
C ASP A 75 -9.01 9.86 -8.56
N PRO A 76 -9.15 10.55 -7.40
CA PRO A 76 -8.44 10.20 -6.17
C PRO A 76 -8.56 8.73 -5.78
N ASN A 77 -7.44 8.17 -5.34
CA ASN A 77 -7.33 6.75 -5.02
C ASN A 77 -7.99 6.41 -3.67
N HIS A 78 -9.31 6.27 -3.67
CA HIS A 78 -10.13 5.98 -2.47
C HIS A 78 -10.26 4.48 -2.14
N GLY A 79 -9.66 3.59 -2.92
CA GLY A 79 -9.82 2.15 -2.77
C GLY A 79 -9.03 1.34 -3.79
N LYS A 80 -9.21 0.02 -3.78
CA LYS A 80 -8.58 -0.88 -4.74
C LYS A 80 -9.43 -0.99 -6.00
N ARG A 81 -8.75 -0.87 -7.12
CA ARG A 81 -9.28 -1.12 -8.46
C ARG A 81 -8.73 -2.45 -8.95
N ILE A 82 -9.60 -3.31 -9.48
CA ILE A 82 -9.24 -4.66 -9.94
C ILE A 82 -9.56 -4.76 -11.43
N ILE A 83 -8.65 -5.33 -12.20
CA ILE A 83 -8.82 -5.65 -13.63
C ILE A 83 -8.80 -7.16 -13.77
#